data_AF-A0A7S0GIE3-F1
#
_entry.id   AF-A0A7S0GIE3-F1
#
_cell.length_a   1.000
_cell.length_b   1.000
_cell.length_c   1.000
_cell.angle_alpha   90.00
_cell.angle_beta   90.00
_cell.angle_gamma   90.00
#
_symmetry.space_group_name_H-M   'P 1'
#
loop_
_entity.id
_entity.type
_entity.pdbx_description
1 polymer ?
#
loop_
_entity_poly.entity_id
_entity_poly.type
_entity_poly.pdbx_seq_one_letter_code
_entity_poly.pdbx_strand_id
1 'polypeptide(L)'
;HLAAEKYLYHDAISMLEKLRSEYPNATIGAITNGKGNPLMMKDTLCDLFDFCVSGEDDDVFPHRKPHEGIYNVALQRYKDLLHLEGDDNICLTKDDDRICWIHIGDDLANDVGASAKCGALAIWVDLSSKEYDQTASARFKENTLNKNDVNNNEKQPFWSTASSDEVEKRKKLNKKAFKFVSAKIEKLSSLPDAIRGLLD
;
A
#
# COMPACT_ATOMS: atom_id res chain seq x y z
N HIS A 1 -13.71 -8.05 -5.67
CA HIS A 1 -13.60 -6.94 -6.65
C HIS A 1 -14.83 -6.03 -6.60
N LEU A 2 -16.08 -6.47 -6.83
CA LEU A 2 -17.28 -5.58 -6.83
C LEU A 2 -17.39 -4.62 -5.63
N ALA A 3 -17.20 -5.12 -4.41
CA ALA A 3 -17.23 -4.26 -3.22
C ALA A 3 -16.09 -3.23 -3.24
N ALA A 4 -14.87 -3.62 -3.63
CA ALA A 4 -13.73 -2.72 -3.69
C ALA A 4 -13.94 -1.64 -4.77
N GLU A 5 -14.51 -1.99 -5.92
CA GLU A 5 -14.87 -1.05 -7.00
C GLU A 5 -15.96 -0.05 -6.57
N LYS A 6 -16.96 -0.52 -5.81
CA LYS A 6 -18.01 0.34 -5.26
C LYS A 6 -17.49 1.36 -4.25
N TYR A 7 -16.47 1.01 -3.48
CA TYR A 7 -15.95 1.81 -2.37
C TYR A 7 -14.58 2.44 -2.66
N LEU A 8 -14.29 2.70 -3.93
CA LEU A 8 -13.11 3.50 -4.30
C LEU A 8 -13.18 4.89 -3.68
N TYR A 9 -12.02 5.42 -3.31
CA TYR A 9 -11.92 6.84 -2.96
C TYR A 9 -12.30 7.70 -4.17
N HIS A 10 -12.98 8.81 -3.90
CA HIS A 10 -13.61 9.65 -4.93
C HIS A 10 -12.62 10.21 -5.97
N ASP A 11 -11.34 10.35 -5.61
CA ASP A 11 -10.26 10.84 -6.47
C ASP A 11 -9.24 9.75 -6.85
N ALA A 12 -9.52 8.47 -6.58
CA ALA A 12 -8.59 7.39 -6.91
C ALA A 12 -8.39 7.23 -8.42
N ILE A 13 -9.47 7.27 -9.20
CA ILE A 13 -9.42 7.09 -10.67
C ILE A 13 -8.66 8.25 -11.31
N SER A 14 -9.05 9.49 -11.02
CA SER A 14 -8.41 10.68 -11.58
C SER A 14 -6.93 10.80 -11.19
N MET A 15 -6.57 10.36 -9.98
CA MET A 15 -5.17 10.26 -9.56
C MET A 15 -4.40 9.23 -10.42
N LEU A 16 -4.95 8.03 -10.62
CA LEU A 16 -4.29 6.98 -11.41
C LEU A 16 -4.17 7.35 -12.89
N GLU A 17 -5.19 7.97 -13.47
CA GLU A 17 -5.14 8.52 -14.83
C GLU A 17 -4.04 9.57 -14.97
N LYS A 18 -3.91 10.46 -13.97
CA LYS A 18 -2.81 11.44 -13.94
C LYS A 18 -1.45 10.76 -13.86
N LEU A 19 -1.30 9.70 -13.06
CA LEU A 19 -0.05 8.93 -13.00
C LEU A 19 0.28 8.26 -14.35
N ARG A 20 -0.68 7.64 -15.03
CA ARG A 20 -0.47 7.05 -16.36
C ARG A 20 -0.09 8.12 -17.40
N SER A 21 -0.65 9.32 -17.29
CA SER A 21 -0.31 10.44 -18.17
C SER A 21 1.10 11.00 -17.92
N GLU A 22 1.49 11.18 -16.66
CA GLU A 22 2.83 11.71 -16.29
C GLU A 22 3.94 10.67 -16.44
N TYR A 23 3.62 9.39 -16.24
CA TYR A 23 4.58 8.27 -16.27
C TYR A 23 4.08 7.14 -17.19
N PRO A 24 3.98 7.36 -18.51
CA PRO A 24 3.38 6.41 -19.44
C PRO A 24 4.13 5.07 -19.54
N ASN A 25 5.41 5.04 -19.16
CA ASN A 25 6.25 3.84 -19.17
C ASN A 25 6.30 3.14 -17.80
N ALA A 26 5.65 3.68 -16.77
CA ALA A 26 5.64 3.06 -15.46
C ALA A 26 4.69 1.86 -15.42
N THR A 27 5.16 0.76 -14.86
CA THR A 27 4.31 -0.38 -14.51
C THR A 27 3.61 -0.13 -13.19
N ILE A 28 2.28 -0.23 -13.16
CA ILE A 28 1.44 -0.01 -11.98
C ILE A 28 0.87 -1.36 -11.53
N GLY A 29 1.34 -1.84 -10.37
CA GLY A 29 0.86 -3.08 -9.76
C GLY A 29 0.09 -2.85 -8.46
N ALA A 30 -0.80 -3.78 -8.12
CA ALA A 30 -1.48 -3.82 -6.83
C ALA A 30 -0.96 -4.96 -5.93
N ILE A 31 -0.82 -4.70 -4.63
CA ILE A 31 -0.45 -5.72 -3.62
C ILE A 31 -1.48 -5.71 -2.49
N THR A 32 -2.20 -6.81 -2.30
CA THR A 32 -3.30 -6.91 -1.33
C THR A 32 -3.20 -8.16 -0.46
N ASN A 33 -3.65 -8.09 0.79
CA ASN A 33 -3.86 -9.28 1.62
C ASN A 33 -5.24 -9.91 1.42
N GLY A 34 -6.13 -9.27 0.67
CA GLY A 34 -7.52 -9.68 0.47
C GLY A 34 -7.88 -9.89 -1.00
N LYS A 35 -9.18 -10.05 -1.30
CA LYS A 35 -9.69 -10.44 -2.63
C LYS A 35 -10.00 -9.27 -3.58
N GLY A 36 -9.51 -8.07 -3.27
CA GLY A 36 -9.68 -6.90 -4.12
C GLY A 36 -8.66 -6.93 -5.24
N ASN A 37 -9.06 -7.30 -6.45
CA ASN A 37 -8.19 -7.33 -7.62
C ASN A 37 -8.65 -6.24 -8.62
N PRO A 38 -7.84 -5.20 -8.89
CA PRO A 38 -8.20 -4.12 -9.82
C PRO A 38 -8.35 -4.60 -11.27
N LEU A 39 -7.65 -5.66 -11.67
CA LEU A 39 -7.80 -6.28 -13.01
C LEU A 39 -9.18 -6.91 -13.23
N MET A 40 -9.97 -7.06 -12.17
CA MET A 40 -11.35 -7.55 -12.23
C MET A 40 -12.39 -6.45 -12.07
N MET A 41 -11.97 -5.18 -11.94
CA MET A 41 -12.82 -4.00 -11.80
C MET A 41 -12.99 -3.33 -13.16
N LYS A 42 -13.81 -3.97 -14.01
CA LYS A 42 -13.88 -3.69 -15.46
C LYS A 42 -14.45 -2.32 -15.81
N ASP A 43 -15.22 -1.71 -14.91
CA ASP A 43 -15.86 -0.44 -15.16
C ASP A 43 -15.01 0.74 -14.66
N THR A 44 -13.89 0.47 -13.98
CA THR A 44 -13.07 1.52 -13.32
C THR A 44 -11.55 1.30 -13.44
N LEU A 45 -10.98 0.33 -12.73
CA LEU A 45 -9.53 0.25 -12.52
C LEU A 45 -8.79 -0.72 -13.44
N CYS A 46 -9.50 -1.58 -14.18
CA CYS A 46 -8.89 -2.66 -14.96
C CYS A 46 -7.78 -2.17 -15.88
N ASP A 47 -8.01 -1.09 -16.62
CA ASP A 47 -7.06 -0.57 -17.61
C ASP A 47 -5.95 0.30 -17.00
N LEU A 48 -6.00 0.56 -15.68
CA LEU A 48 -5.04 1.39 -14.97
C LEU A 48 -3.95 0.57 -14.27
N PHE A 49 -4.09 -0.75 -14.17
CA PHE A 49 -3.14 -1.66 -13.51
C PHE A 49 -2.60 -2.72 -14.49
N ASP A 50 -1.33 -3.07 -14.35
CA ASP A 50 -0.66 -4.07 -15.19
C ASP A 50 -0.64 -5.46 -14.53
N PHE A 51 -0.62 -5.51 -13.20
CA PHE A 51 -0.69 -6.76 -12.45
C PHE A 51 -1.30 -6.58 -11.05
N CYS A 52 -1.69 -7.68 -10.44
CA CYS A 52 -2.12 -7.75 -9.04
C CYS A 52 -1.50 -8.96 -8.37
N VAL A 53 -0.99 -8.78 -7.15
CA VAL A 53 -0.54 -9.85 -6.26
C VAL A 53 -1.42 -9.86 -5.02
N SER A 54 -1.99 -11.02 -4.71
CA SER A 54 -2.88 -11.22 -3.59
C SER A 54 -2.27 -12.19 -2.58
N GLY A 55 -2.44 -11.90 -1.29
CA GLY A 55 -2.09 -12.81 -0.19
C GLY A 55 -2.82 -14.15 -0.23
N GLU A 56 -3.88 -14.23 -1.02
CA GLU A 56 -4.65 -15.46 -1.27
C GLU A 56 -4.12 -16.26 -2.47
N ASP A 57 -3.14 -15.75 -3.23
CA ASP A 57 -2.58 -16.47 -4.38
C ASP A 57 -1.72 -17.65 -3.89
N ASP A 58 -1.73 -18.76 -4.65
CA ASP A 58 -1.07 -20.02 -4.26
C ASP A 58 0.45 -19.86 -4.10
N ASP A 59 1.08 -18.97 -4.89
CA ASP A 59 2.52 -18.67 -4.82
C ASP A 59 2.86 -17.59 -3.78
N VAL A 60 1.87 -17.04 -3.10
CA VAL A 60 2.03 -16.06 -2.02
C VAL A 60 1.70 -16.68 -0.66
N PHE A 61 0.66 -17.51 -0.55
CA PHE A 61 0.23 -18.07 0.73
C PHE A 61 1.29 -19.05 1.30
N PRO A 62 1.66 -18.97 2.60
CA PRO A 62 1.09 -18.14 3.68
C PRO A 62 1.80 -16.78 3.89
N HIS A 63 2.72 -16.40 3.02
CA HIS A 63 3.64 -15.27 3.13
C HIS A 63 3.02 -13.91 2.75
N ARG A 64 1.86 -13.59 3.34
CA ARG A 64 1.11 -12.32 3.17
C ARG A 64 1.82 -11.14 3.85
N LYS A 65 1.42 -9.89 3.54
CA LYS A 65 1.93 -8.69 4.25
C LYS A 65 1.74 -8.87 5.77
N PRO A 66 2.74 -8.59 6.61
CA PRO A 66 3.98 -7.83 6.32
C PRO A 66 5.19 -8.69 5.92
N HIS A 67 4.98 -9.96 5.54
CA HIS A 67 6.07 -10.84 5.09
C HIS A 67 6.65 -10.37 3.75
N GLU A 68 7.96 -10.53 3.53
CA GLU A 68 8.63 -10.11 2.29
C GLU A 68 8.21 -10.92 1.06
N GLY A 69 7.76 -12.16 1.26
CA GLY A 69 7.34 -13.08 0.19
C GLY A 69 6.38 -12.46 -0.83
N ILE A 70 5.30 -11.80 -0.38
CA ILE A 70 4.35 -11.13 -1.30
C ILE A 70 5.00 -10.02 -2.14
N TYR A 71 5.99 -9.32 -1.59
CA TYR A 71 6.73 -8.28 -2.30
C TYR A 71 7.69 -8.85 -3.33
N ASN A 72 8.35 -9.96 -2.99
CA ASN A 72 9.20 -10.68 -3.92
C ASN A 72 8.39 -11.23 -5.11
N VAL A 73 7.17 -11.72 -4.86
CA VAL A 73 6.25 -12.13 -5.94
C VAL A 73 5.85 -10.93 -6.81
N ALA A 74 5.60 -9.75 -6.22
CA ALA A 74 5.30 -8.54 -6.99
C ALA A 74 6.47 -8.11 -7.90
N LEU A 75 7.71 -8.18 -7.39
CA LEU A 75 8.90 -7.93 -8.19
C LEU A 75 9.05 -8.98 -9.31
N GLN A 76 8.74 -10.25 -9.03
CA GLN A 76 8.75 -11.29 -10.05
C GLN A 76 7.71 -11.02 -11.15
N ARG A 77 6.47 -10.66 -10.80
CA ARG A 77 5.43 -10.27 -11.78
C ARG A 77 5.86 -9.11 -12.67
N TYR A 78 6.55 -8.12 -12.09
CA TYR A 78 7.14 -7.03 -12.88
C TYR A 78 8.20 -7.54 -13.88
N LYS A 79 9.10 -8.45 -13.45
CA LYS A 79 10.09 -9.06 -14.36
C LYS A 79 9.42 -9.84 -15.49
N ASP A 80 8.38 -10.61 -15.17
CA ASP A 80 7.63 -11.41 -16.14
C ASP A 80 7.02 -10.50 -17.22
N LEU A 81 6.45 -9.35 -16.84
CA LEU A 81 5.88 -8.36 -17.78
C LEU A 81 6.92 -7.73 -18.72
N LEU A 82 8.15 -7.54 -18.23
CA LEU A 82 9.24 -7.04 -19.07
C LEU A 82 9.77 -8.09 -20.06
N HIS A 83 9.19 -9.30 -20.09
CA HIS A 83 9.67 -10.43 -20.88
C HIS A 83 11.16 -10.70 -20.66
N LEU A 84 11.64 -10.51 -19.43
CA LEU A 84 13.01 -10.88 -19.04
C LEU A 84 13.16 -12.40 -18.89
N GLU A 85 12.31 -13.19 -19.56
CA GLU A 85 12.44 -14.64 -19.69
C GLU A 85 13.71 -14.96 -20.47
N GLY A 86 14.76 -15.36 -19.76
CA GLY A 86 16.01 -15.84 -20.36
C GLY A 86 17.28 -15.09 -19.97
N ASP A 87 17.20 -14.05 -19.13
CA ASP A 87 18.39 -13.52 -18.44
C ASP A 87 18.35 -13.95 -16.96
N ASP A 88 18.66 -15.22 -16.73
CA ASP A 88 18.80 -15.82 -15.39
C ASP A 88 19.85 -15.08 -14.51
N ASN A 89 20.57 -14.10 -15.07
CA ASN A 89 21.50 -13.21 -14.38
C ASN A 89 20.92 -11.85 -13.98
N ILE A 90 19.67 -11.49 -14.34
CA ILE A 90 19.00 -10.31 -13.77
C ILE A 90 18.51 -10.64 -12.36
N CYS A 91 19.48 -10.69 -11.45
CA CYS A 91 19.24 -10.55 -10.04
C CYS A 91 18.90 -9.07 -9.81
N LEU A 92 17.61 -8.72 -9.90
CA LEU A 92 17.10 -7.46 -9.32
C LEU A 92 17.34 -7.54 -7.82
N THR A 93 18.56 -7.19 -7.42
CA THR A 93 18.90 -6.95 -6.04
C THR A 93 18.35 -5.57 -5.66
N LYS A 94 18.38 -5.25 -4.38
CA LYS A 94 18.06 -3.91 -3.88
C LYS A 94 18.87 -2.78 -4.52
N ASP A 95 19.94 -3.11 -5.25
CA ASP A 95 20.94 -2.21 -5.78
C ASP A 95 20.91 -2.16 -7.33
N ASP A 96 19.86 -2.69 -7.97
CA ASP A 96 19.69 -2.49 -9.42
C ASP A 96 19.19 -1.06 -9.69
N ASP A 97 20.14 -0.14 -9.87
CA ASP A 97 19.93 1.28 -10.15
C ASP A 97 19.02 1.56 -11.38
N ARG A 98 18.70 0.53 -12.17
CA ARG A 98 17.82 0.65 -13.34
C ARG A 98 16.33 0.64 -12.97
N ILE A 99 15.96 0.25 -11.74
CA ILE A 99 14.56 0.17 -11.31
C ILE A 99 14.33 1.06 -10.09
N CYS A 100 13.49 2.07 -10.30
CA CYS A 100 12.92 2.83 -9.19
C CYS A 100 11.58 2.20 -8.76
N TRP A 101 11.61 1.37 -7.72
CA TRP A 101 10.38 0.83 -7.15
C TRP A 101 9.82 1.76 -6.07
N ILE A 102 8.64 2.34 -6.33
CA ILE A 102 7.88 3.13 -5.37
C ILE A 102 6.69 2.31 -4.87
N HIS A 103 6.56 2.16 -3.56
CA HIS A 103 5.43 1.46 -2.95
C HIS A 103 4.55 2.46 -2.19
N ILE A 104 3.24 2.37 -2.38
CA ILE A 104 2.26 3.33 -1.86
C ILE A 104 1.22 2.54 -1.05
N GLY A 105 1.02 2.91 0.21
CA GLY A 105 0.01 2.26 1.06
C GLY A 105 -0.30 3.02 2.34
N ASP A 106 -1.40 2.65 2.99
CA ASP A 106 -1.94 3.35 4.15
C ASP A 106 -1.47 2.74 5.49
N ASP A 107 -1.01 1.49 5.49
CA ASP A 107 -0.53 0.81 6.68
C ASP A 107 1.00 0.91 6.82
N LEU A 108 1.45 1.53 7.90
CA LEU A 108 2.87 1.69 8.19
C LEU A 108 3.62 0.36 8.26
N ALA A 109 3.09 -0.65 8.94
CA ALA A 109 3.80 -1.92 9.11
C ALA A 109 3.69 -2.79 7.86
N ASN A 110 2.47 -2.90 7.33
CA ASN A 110 2.19 -3.78 6.22
C ASN A 110 2.71 -3.23 4.92
N ASP A 111 2.52 -1.94 4.61
CA ASP A 111 2.88 -1.40 3.30
C ASP A 111 4.25 -0.70 3.34
N VAL A 112 4.44 0.25 4.25
CA VAL A 112 5.67 1.07 4.28
C VAL A 112 6.88 0.24 4.74
N GLY A 113 6.81 -0.28 5.96
CA GLY A 113 7.94 -0.97 6.59
C GLY A 113 8.30 -2.30 5.93
N ALA A 114 7.35 -2.99 5.33
CA ALA A 114 7.60 -4.25 4.64
C ALA A 114 8.17 -4.03 3.23
N SER A 115 7.59 -3.14 2.43
CA SER A 115 8.09 -2.85 1.08
C SER A 115 9.47 -2.20 1.09
N ALA A 116 9.74 -1.27 2.02
CA ALA A 116 11.05 -0.62 2.13
C ALA A 116 12.17 -1.61 2.48
N LYS A 117 11.86 -2.64 3.28
CA LYS A 117 12.81 -3.74 3.52
C LYS A 117 13.10 -4.58 2.27
N CYS A 118 12.26 -4.49 1.25
CA CYS A 118 12.42 -5.14 -0.04
C CYS A 118 13.05 -4.20 -1.09
N GLY A 119 13.40 -2.96 -0.73
CA GLY A 119 14.06 -1.99 -1.62
C GLY A 119 13.17 -0.88 -2.16
N ALA A 120 11.87 -0.84 -1.80
CA ALA A 120 10.98 0.21 -2.27
C ALA A 120 11.26 1.57 -1.60
N LEU A 121 11.12 2.66 -2.36
CA LEU A 121 10.83 3.98 -1.81
C LEU A 121 9.36 4.00 -1.36
N ALA A 122 9.13 4.11 -0.06
CA ALA A 122 7.79 3.92 0.50
C ALA A 122 7.08 5.26 0.76
N ILE A 123 5.96 5.47 0.08
CA ILE A 123 5.05 6.59 0.33
C ILE A 123 3.95 6.15 1.29
N TRP A 124 3.88 6.83 2.44
CA TRP A 124 2.80 6.61 3.40
C TRP A 124 1.59 7.49 3.06
N VAL A 125 0.46 6.84 2.81
CA VAL A 125 -0.82 7.51 2.54
C VAL A 125 -1.64 7.56 3.83
N ASP A 126 -1.68 8.72 4.47
CA ASP A 126 -2.46 8.92 5.70
C ASP A 126 -3.69 9.79 5.42
N LEU A 127 -4.73 9.18 4.85
CA LEU A 127 -6.00 9.84 4.48
C LEU A 127 -6.89 10.13 5.70
N SER A 128 -6.29 10.76 6.71
CA SER A 128 -6.91 11.00 8.02
C SER A 128 -7.77 12.26 8.08
N SER A 129 -7.83 13.00 6.97
CA SER A 129 -8.67 14.18 6.81
C SER A 129 -10.15 13.78 6.78
N LYS A 130 -11.03 14.72 7.15
CA LYS A 130 -12.50 14.52 7.12
C LYS A 130 -13.05 14.18 5.73
N GLU A 131 -12.27 14.45 4.69
CA GLU A 131 -12.61 14.19 3.29
C GLU A 131 -12.65 12.68 2.98
N TYR A 132 -11.81 11.89 3.65
CA TYR A 132 -11.73 10.44 3.45
C TYR A 132 -12.22 9.64 4.66
N ASP A 133 -11.92 10.12 5.88
CA ASP A 133 -12.29 9.50 7.17
C ASP A 133 -11.97 7.99 7.29
N GLN A 134 -11.00 7.51 6.51
CA GLN A 134 -10.64 6.11 6.37
C GLN A 134 -9.13 5.98 6.17
N THR A 135 -8.41 5.64 7.24
CA THR A 135 -6.96 5.36 7.22
C THR A 135 -6.62 4.31 8.29
N ALA A 136 -5.67 3.42 8.02
CA ALA A 136 -5.16 2.49 9.02
C ALA A 136 -4.64 3.18 10.28
N SER A 137 -4.17 4.43 10.19
CA SER A 137 -3.69 5.22 11.34
C SER A 137 -4.81 5.52 12.35
N ALA A 138 -6.07 5.56 11.91
CA ALA A 138 -7.23 5.82 12.77
C ALA A 138 -7.42 4.73 13.84
N ARG A 139 -6.90 3.51 13.63
CA ARG A 139 -6.89 2.42 14.64
C ARG A 139 -6.14 2.80 15.91
N PHE A 140 -5.25 3.79 15.84
CA PHE A 140 -4.34 4.18 16.90
C PHE A 140 -4.56 5.61 17.40
N LYS A 141 -5.50 6.36 16.80
CA LYS A 141 -5.91 7.65 17.35
C LYS A 141 -6.64 7.35 18.66
N GLU A 142 -6.02 7.67 19.79
CA GLU A 142 -6.71 7.73 21.08
C GLU A 142 -7.99 8.55 20.88
N ASN A 143 -9.13 8.04 21.32
CA ASN A 143 -10.40 8.77 21.24
C ASN A 143 -10.20 10.18 21.82
N THR A 144 -10.08 11.20 20.97
CA THR A 144 -10.19 12.62 21.34
C THR A 144 -11.65 13.00 21.64
N LEU A 145 -12.43 12.06 22.16
CA LEU A 145 -13.76 12.26 22.68
C LEU A 145 -13.71 12.15 24.21
N ASN A 146 -13.66 13.34 24.82
CA ASN A 146 -13.95 13.66 26.21
C ASN A 146 -13.16 12.90 27.30
N LYS A 147 -12.19 13.61 27.88
CA LYS A 147 -11.53 13.28 29.17
C LYS A 147 -12.48 13.18 30.38
N ASN A 148 -13.78 13.41 30.20
CA ASN A 148 -14.78 13.36 31.28
C ASN A 148 -15.61 12.08 31.29
N ASP A 149 -15.38 11.14 30.37
CA ASP A 149 -16.09 9.86 30.36
C ASP A 149 -15.24 8.79 31.06
N VAL A 150 -15.55 8.55 32.34
CA VAL A 150 -14.78 7.69 33.27
C VAL A 150 -14.82 6.20 32.86
N ASN A 151 -15.49 5.86 31.76
CA ASN A 151 -15.64 4.50 31.23
C ASN A 151 -15.02 4.27 29.83
N ASN A 152 -14.19 5.19 29.33
CA ASN A 152 -13.55 5.05 28.02
C ASN A 152 -12.31 4.15 28.06
N ASN A 153 -12.52 2.84 28.25
CA ASN A 153 -11.55 1.85 27.78
C ASN A 153 -11.30 2.09 26.29
N GLU A 154 -10.03 2.09 25.88
CA GLU A 154 -9.49 2.25 24.52
C GLU A 154 -10.36 1.60 23.43
N LYS A 155 -11.46 2.25 23.02
CA LYS A 155 -12.39 1.68 22.06
C LYS A 155 -11.79 1.85 20.68
N GLN A 156 -11.26 0.75 20.16
CA GLN A 156 -10.94 0.61 18.76
C GLN A 156 -12.11 1.06 17.87
N PRO A 157 -11.85 1.44 16.60
CA PRO A 157 -12.92 1.70 15.65
C PRO A 157 -13.89 0.51 15.58
N PHE A 158 -15.18 0.77 15.36
CA PHE A 158 -16.23 -0.28 15.42
C PHE A 158 -16.00 -1.45 14.44
N TRP A 159 -15.24 -1.22 13.38
CA TRP A 159 -14.89 -2.21 12.37
C TRP A 159 -13.64 -3.03 12.73
N SER A 160 -12.95 -2.72 13.82
CA SER A 160 -11.74 -3.44 14.25
C SER A 160 -12.08 -4.59 15.18
N THR A 161 -11.61 -5.79 14.85
CA THR A 161 -11.74 -7.01 15.66
C THR A 161 -10.42 -7.44 16.29
N ALA A 162 -9.41 -6.57 16.29
CA ALA A 162 -8.06 -6.89 16.76
C ALA A 162 -8.03 -7.01 18.29
N SER A 163 -7.25 -7.96 18.82
CA SER A 163 -7.04 -8.03 20.27
C SER A 163 -6.13 -6.89 20.75
N SER A 164 -6.19 -6.53 22.03
CA SER A 164 -5.30 -5.52 22.61
C SER A 164 -3.81 -5.84 22.39
N ASP A 165 -3.43 -7.11 22.50
CA ASP A 165 -2.06 -7.59 22.23
C ASP A 165 -1.67 -7.38 20.75
N GLU A 166 -2.59 -7.64 19.82
CA GLU A 166 -2.37 -7.40 18.40
C GLU A 166 -2.19 -5.91 18.13
N VAL A 167 -2.99 -5.06 18.78
CA VAL A 167 -2.89 -3.60 18.68
C VAL A 167 -1.55 -3.11 19.21
N GLU A 168 -1.10 -3.58 20.37
CA GLU A 168 0.18 -3.18 20.93
C GLU A 168 1.36 -3.63 20.06
N LYS A 169 1.30 -4.86 19.53
CA LYS A 169 2.28 -5.37 18.58
C LYS A 169 2.33 -4.51 17.31
N ARG A 170 1.16 -4.14 16.76
CA ARG A 170 1.05 -3.24 15.60
C ARG A 170 1.59 -1.83 15.91
N LYS A 171 1.31 -1.26 17.09
CA LYS A 171 1.90 0.04 17.53
C LYS A 171 3.43 -0.01 17.51
N LYS A 172 4.03 -1.09 18.03
CA LYS A 172 5.49 -1.29 18.03
C LYS A 172 6.04 -1.42 16.60
N LEU A 173 5.34 -2.11 15.70
CA LEU A 173 5.73 -2.23 14.29
C LEU A 173 5.63 -0.89 13.56
N ASN A 174 4.54 -0.15 13.73
CA ASN A 174 4.34 1.17 13.11
C ASN A 174 5.44 2.16 13.52
N LYS A 175 5.79 2.19 14.81
CA LYS A 175 6.89 3.05 15.30
C LYS A 175 8.23 2.71 14.63
N LYS A 176 8.50 1.43 14.40
CA LYS A 176 9.71 0.98 13.69
C LYS A 176 9.65 1.25 12.19
N ALA A 177 8.45 1.22 11.61
CA ALA A 177 8.25 1.41 10.18
C ALA A 177 8.35 2.88 9.75
N PHE A 178 8.03 3.82 10.64
CA PHE A 178 8.04 5.25 10.35
C PHE A 178 9.38 5.76 9.79
N LYS A 179 10.51 5.18 10.21
CA LYS A 179 11.85 5.54 9.71
C LYS A 179 12.08 5.19 8.23
N PHE A 180 11.20 4.40 7.62
CA PHE A 180 11.28 3.99 6.23
C PHE A 180 10.34 4.80 5.32
N VAL A 181 9.61 5.79 5.86
CA VAL A 181 8.76 6.67 5.07
C VAL A 181 9.64 7.60 4.22
N SER A 182 9.61 7.44 2.91
CA SER A 182 10.30 8.31 1.95
C SER A 182 9.51 9.59 1.69
N ALA A 183 8.18 9.50 1.64
CA ALA A 183 7.27 10.65 1.57
C ALA A 183 5.95 10.34 2.29
N LYS A 184 5.25 11.38 2.74
CA LYS A 184 3.91 11.27 3.34
C LYS A 184 2.93 12.12 2.53
N ILE A 185 1.76 11.56 2.23
CA ILE A 185 0.63 12.31 1.65
C ILE A 185 -0.62 12.14 2.50
N GLU A 186 -1.49 13.16 2.48
CA GLU A 186 -2.76 13.17 3.21
C GLU A 186 -3.98 13.27 2.26
N LYS A 187 -3.70 13.34 0.95
CA LYS A 187 -4.67 13.36 -0.16
C LYS A 187 -4.12 12.55 -1.31
N LEU A 188 -4.97 11.78 -1.99
CA LEU A 188 -4.54 10.99 -3.15
C LEU A 188 -4.10 11.90 -4.32
N SER A 189 -4.79 13.03 -4.52
CA SER A 189 -4.39 14.05 -5.50
C SER A 189 -2.95 14.59 -5.36
N SER A 190 -2.32 14.45 -4.18
CA SER A 190 -0.91 14.84 -3.94
C SER A 190 0.11 13.77 -4.36
N LEU A 191 -0.33 12.56 -4.71
CA LEU A 191 0.58 11.46 -5.03
C LEU A 191 1.51 11.72 -6.23
N PRO A 192 1.06 12.30 -7.37
CA PRO A 192 1.96 12.59 -8.49
C PRO A 192 3.11 13.52 -8.12
N ASP A 193 2.85 14.54 -7.30
CA ASP A 193 3.87 15.49 -6.84
C ASP A 193 4.84 14.84 -5.86
N ALA A 194 4.35 13.95 -5.00
CA ALA A 194 5.19 13.17 -4.09
C ALA A 194 6.11 12.20 -4.84
N ILE A 195 5.62 11.56 -5.91
CA ILE A 195 6.46 10.71 -6.78
C ILE A 195 7.53 11.56 -7.47
N ARG A 196 7.16 12.71 -8.03
CA ARG A 196 8.11 13.61 -8.70
C ARG A 196 9.28 13.98 -7.78
N GLY A 197 8.97 14.40 -6.55
CA GLY A 197 10.00 14.75 -5.56
C GLY A 197 10.87 13.58 -5.05
N LEU A 198 10.52 12.32 -5.36
CA LEU A 198 11.37 11.16 -5.10
C LEU A 198 12.26 10.77 -6.29
N LEU A 199 11.90 11.22 -7.50
CA LEU A 199 12.63 10.94 -8.74
C LEU A 199 13.63 12.05 -9.12
N ASP A 200 13.44 13.26 -8.59
CA ASP A 200 14.35 14.41 -8.73
C ASP A 200 15.61 14.27 -7.86
#